data_AF-A0A922S1Q9-F1
#
_entry.id   AF-A0A922S1Q9-F1
#
_cell.length_a   1.000
_cell.length_b   1.000
_cell.length_c   1.000
_cell.angle_alpha   90.00
_cell.angle_beta   90.00
_cell.angle_gamma   90.00
#
_symmetry.space_group_name_H-M   'P 1'
#
loop_
_entity.id
_entity.type
_entity.pdbx_description
1 polymer ?
#
loop_
_entity_poly.entity_id
_entity_poly.type
_entity_poly.pdbx_seq_one_letter_code
_entity_poly.pdbx_strand_id
1 'polypeptide(L)'
;MSCDTTDIISDPEITTTTITNESSSVETTPLINKVQKQYSFKSLNTLSQLRISHNYPALSKAITRAQGLLNSNIACQALDCASLQLVISMENKFVKDHLPLLNSVENRNFILLYLDAGTGTVGSGCLPVDKQPANVTLFIHIDDLTDVVEGRLDVINAIKSDKAFMTGSLSVLSKMRHLLYLPPV
;
A
#
# COMPACT_ATOMS: atom_id res chain seq x y z
N MET A 1 2.80 17.81 65.80
CA MET A 1 3.81 17.69 66.87
C MET A 1 5.11 17.27 66.19
N SER A 2 6.15 18.09 66.33
CA SER A 2 7.58 17.86 65.95
C SER A 2 8.13 16.57 66.59
N CYS A 3 9.24 15.96 66.17
CA CYS A 3 10.62 16.46 65.97
C CYS A 3 11.36 15.52 64.96
N ASP A 4 12.10 16.00 63.96
CA ASP A 4 13.52 16.47 63.93
C ASP A 4 14.57 15.50 64.52
N THR A 5 15.62 15.17 63.74
CA THR A 5 17.08 15.15 64.11
C THR A 5 18.00 14.79 62.91
N THR A 6 18.65 15.83 62.34
CA THR A 6 20.03 16.04 61.79
C THR A 6 20.84 15.01 60.96
N ASP A 7 21.28 15.50 59.78
CA ASP A 7 22.61 15.59 59.15
C ASP A 7 23.81 14.77 59.65
N ILE A 8 24.66 14.30 58.71
CA ILE A 8 26.13 14.45 58.68
C ILE A 8 26.66 14.21 57.24
N ILE A 9 27.46 15.18 56.76
CA ILE A 9 28.25 15.20 55.52
C ILE A 9 29.59 14.48 55.75
N SER A 10 30.13 13.78 54.75
CA SER A 10 31.59 13.65 54.50
C SER A 10 31.86 13.07 53.09
N ASP A 11 32.33 13.93 52.20
CA ASP A 11 33.20 13.61 51.05
C ASP A 11 34.65 13.73 51.57
N PRO A 12 35.68 13.01 51.08
CA PRO A 12 36.20 13.25 49.71
C PRO A 12 36.91 12.03 49.05
N GLU A 13 36.95 11.98 47.71
CA GLU A 13 38.25 11.79 47.02
C GLU A 13 38.17 12.14 45.52
N ILE A 14 39.19 12.90 45.12
CA ILE A 14 39.38 13.55 43.83
C ILE A 14 40.06 12.56 42.88
N THR A 15 39.59 12.45 41.64
CA THR A 15 40.50 12.21 40.51
C THR A 15 40.05 13.00 39.28
N THR A 16 40.91 13.96 38.94
CA THR A 16 40.85 14.85 37.79
C THR A 16 41.32 14.12 36.53
N THR A 17 40.56 14.24 35.43
CA THR A 17 41.18 14.28 34.10
C THR A 17 40.54 15.37 33.26
N THR A 18 41.31 16.42 33.04
CA THR A 18 41.06 17.57 32.18
C THR A 18 41.21 17.18 30.71
N ILE A 19 40.25 17.51 29.86
CA ILE A 19 40.53 17.91 28.46
C ILE A 19 39.67 19.13 28.14
N THR A 20 40.36 20.26 28.00
CA THR A 20 39.85 21.54 27.51
C THR A 20 39.83 21.49 25.98
N ASN A 21 38.73 21.91 25.36
CA ASN A 21 38.77 22.97 24.36
C ASN A 21 37.36 23.52 24.12
N GLU A 22 37.25 24.83 24.31
CA GLU A 22 36.05 25.64 24.16
C GLU A 22 35.60 25.73 22.70
N SER A 23 34.29 25.77 22.48
CA SER A 23 33.63 26.85 21.73
C SER A 23 32.11 26.81 21.89
N SER A 24 31.61 27.91 22.45
CA SER A 24 30.22 28.32 22.65
C SER A 24 29.30 28.17 21.42
N SER A 25 28.10 27.62 21.62
CA SER A 25 26.84 28.38 21.45
C SER A 25 25.64 27.58 21.98
N VAL A 26 24.74 28.31 22.64
CA VAL A 26 23.52 27.83 23.28
C VAL A 26 22.42 27.64 22.24
N GLU A 27 21.82 26.46 22.15
CA GLU A 27 20.44 26.30 21.67
C GLU A 27 19.82 25.00 22.20
N THR A 28 19.00 25.12 23.24
CA THR A 28 18.13 24.06 23.75
C THR A 28 16.93 23.89 22.82
N THR A 29 16.81 22.72 22.17
CA THR A 29 15.56 22.31 21.50
C THR A 29 15.41 20.77 21.59
N PRO A 30 14.17 20.24 21.71
CA PRO A 30 13.94 18.90 22.24
C PRO A 30 14.28 17.80 21.24
N LEU A 31 14.79 16.68 21.76
CA LEU A 31 15.03 15.44 21.05
C LEU A 31 13.67 14.81 20.64
N ILE A 32 13.11 15.27 19.51
CA ILE A 32 11.95 14.62 18.89
C ILE A 32 12.45 13.45 18.06
N ASN A 33 12.05 12.25 18.50
CA ASN A 33 11.99 10.99 17.77
C ASN A 33 11.90 11.17 16.24
N LYS A 34 12.94 10.73 15.53
CA LYS A 34 12.80 10.24 14.16
C LYS A 34 13.44 8.87 14.08
N VAL A 35 12.65 7.84 14.41
CA VAL A 35 12.81 6.53 13.81
C VAL A 35 12.53 6.73 12.33
N GLN A 36 13.58 7.04 11.59
CA GLN A 36 13.58 7.19 10.15
C GLN A 36 13.41 5.78 9.58
N LYS A 37 12.14 5.32 9.49
CA LYS A 37 11.80 4.10 8.75
C LYS A 37 12.28 4.30 7.33
N GLN A 38 13.37 3.62 7.02
CA GLN A 38 13.97 3.51 5.71
C GLN A 38 13.00 2.72 4.83
N TYR A 39 12.02 3.42 4.24
CA TYR A 39 11.15 2.87 3.22
C TYR A 39 11.99 2.67 1.95
N SER A 40 12.65 1.51 1.89
CA SER A 40 13.35 1.05 0.70
C SER A 40 12.30 0.79 -0.38
N PHE A 41 12.32 1.63 -1.42
CA PHE A 41 11.46 1.61 -2.59
C PHE A 41 11.58 0.26 -3.33
N LYS A 42 10.67 -0.67 -3.06
CA LYS A 42 10.46 -1.88 -3.90
C LYS A 42 9.42 -1.68 -5.01
N SER A 43 8.73 -0.54 -5.07
CA SER A 43 7.60 -0.31 -5.99
C SER A 43 7.97 -0.19 -7.47
N LEU A 44 9.19 0.25 -7.82
CA LEU A 44 9.58 0.41 -9.22
C LEU A 44 9.79 -0.93 -9.95
N ASN A 45 10.04 -2.02 -9.23
CA ASN A 45 10.27 -3.32 -9.85
C ASN A 45 8.96 -4.02 -10.28
N THR A 46 7.81 -3.54 -9.81
CA THR A 46 6.50 -4.08 -10.20
C THR A 46 6.16 -3.72 -11.66
N LEU A 47 6.46 -2.48 -12.09
CA LEU A 47 6.16 -2.00 -13.44
C LEU A 47 7.06 -2.61 -14.53
N SER A 48 8.31 -2.94 -14.20
CA SER A 48 9.26 -3.60 -15.11
C SER A 48 8.95 -5.09 -15.30
N GLN A 49 8.38 -5.76 -14.29
CA GLN A 49 7.97 -7.16 -14.36
C GLN A 49 6.63 -7.36 -15.07
N LEU A 50 5.80 -6.32 -15.09
CA LEU A 50 4.56 -6.31 -15.84
C LEU A 50 4.87 -5.94 -17.30
N ARG A 51 4.69 -6.89 -18.24
CA ARG A 51 4.63 -6.63 -19.71
C ARG A 51 3.58 -5.56 -20.11
N ILE A 52 2.89 -4.99 -19.13
CA ILE A 52 1.82 -4.02 -19.20
C ILE A 52 2.30 -2.64 -19.63
N SER A 53 3.53 -2.25 -19.27
CA SER A 53 4.00 -0.87 -19.47
C SER A 53 3.96 -0.40 -20.93
N HIS A 54 4.23 -1.29 -21.89
CA HIS A 54 4.23 -0.98 -23.32
C HIS A 54 2.86 -1.17 -23.97
N ASN A 55 2.12 -2.21 -23.56
CA ASN A 55 0.85 -2.58 -24.22
C ASN A 55 -0.38 -1.88 -23.61
N TYR A 56 -0.29 -1.41 -22.36
CA TYR A 56 -1.40 -0.80 -21.61
C TYR A 56 -0.91 0.41 -20.80
N PRO A 57 -0.60 1.53 -21.47
CA PRO A 57 -0.05 2.73 -20.81
C PRO A 57 -1.02 3.32 -19.77
N ALA A 58 -2.33 3.22 -19.97
CA ALA A 58 -3.33 3.67 -19.02
C ALA A 58 -3.27 2.88 -17.70
N LEU A 59 -3.13 1.55 -17.79
CA LEU A 59 -2.98 0.69 -16.61
C LEU A 59 -1.66 0.96 -15.88
N SER A 60 -0.57 1.17 -16.61
CA SER A 60 0.73 1.56 -16.02
C SER A 60 0.64 2.88 -15.23
N LYS A 61 -0.01 3.90 -15.80
CA LYS A 61 -0.28 5.17 -15.13
C LYS A 61 -1.16 4.97 -13.89
N ALA A 62 -2.20 4.14 -13.99
CA ALA A 62 -3.10 3.85 -12.88
C ALA A 62 -2.37 3.16 -11.73
N ILE A 63 -1.52 2.17 -12.01
CA ILE A 63 -0.67 1.49 -11.02
C ILE A 63 0.27 2.49 -10.33
N THR A 64 0.92 3.35 -11.10
CA THR A 64 1.83 4.38 -10.57
C THR A 64 1.10 5.33 -9.63
N ARG A 65 -0.10 5.78 -10.04
CA ARG A 65 -0.97 6.62 -9.20
C ARG A 65 -1.42 5.89 -7.94
N ALA A 66 -1.87 4.65 -8.07
CA ALA A 66 -2.30 3.82 -6.96
C ALA A 66 -1.18 3.67 -5.93
N GLN A 67 0.05 3.39 -6.37
CA GLN A 67 1.21 3.36 -5.48
C GLN A 67 1.44 4.71 -4.79
N GLY A 68 1.32 5.83 -5.51
CA GLY A 68 1.42 7.17 -4.92
C GLY A 68 0.39 7.41 -3.81
N LEU A 69 -0.86 6.97 -4.01
CA LEU A 69 -1.91 7.05 -2.98
C LEU A 69 -1.62 6.13 -1.81
N LEU A 70 -1.18 4.89 -2.08
CA LEU A 70 -0.85 3.90 -1.05
C LEU A 70 0.40 4.28 -0.23
N ASN A 71 1.22 5.23 -0.69
CA ASN A 71 2.30 5.80 0.12
C ASN A 71 1.78 6.77 1.21
N SER A 72 0.50 7.16 1.17
CA SER A 72 -0.11 8.07 2.15
C SER A 72 -0.83 7.30 3.26
N ASN A 73 -0.38 7.46 4.50
CA ASN A 73 -1.02 6.85 5.67
C ASN A 73 -2.50 7.24 5.80
N ILE A 74 -2.84 8.49 5.49
CA ILE A 74 -4.23 8.99 5.58
C ILE A 74 -5.08 8.28 4.53
N ALA A 75 -4.57 8.12 3.30
CA ALA A 75 -5.28 7.39 2.26
C ALA A 75 -5.45 5.92 2.63
N CYS A 76 -4.41 5.26 3.16
CA CYS A 76 -4.50 3.88 3.62
C CYS A 76 -5.54 3.68 4.74
N GLN A 77 -5.61 4.62 5.70
CA GLN A 77 -6.65 4.61 6.73
C GLN A 77 -8.06 4.80 6.16
N ALA A 78 -8.23 5.71 5.18
CA ALA A 78 -9.52 5.91 4.52
C ALA A 78 -9.97 4.68 3.71
N LEU A 79 -9.01 3.85 3.28
CA LEU A 79 -9.23 2.56 2.62
C LEU A 79 -9.37 1.39 3.62
N ASP A 80 -9.51 1.68 4.92
CA ASP A 80 -9.61 0.71 6.01
C ASP A 80 -8.44 -0.29 6.06
N CYS A 81 -7.26 0.09 5.58
CA CYS A 81 -6.10 -0.80 5.42
C CYS A 81 -6.44 -2.09 4.64
N ALA A 82 -7.42 -2.03 3.74
CA ALA A 82 -7.91 -3.18 3.01
C ALA A 82 -7.02 -3.55 1.80
N SER A 83 -7.29 -4.74 1.25
CA SER A 83 -6.61 -5.31 0.10
C SER A 83 -7.58 -5.59 -1.06
N LEU A 84 -7.10 -5.36 -2.28
CA LEU A 84 -7.78 -5.65 -3.54
C LEU A 84 -6.88 -6.52 -4.43
N GLN A 85 -7.33 -7.72 -4.75
CA GLN A 85 -6.74 -8.57 -5.78
C GLN A 85 -7.43 -8.30 -7.12
N LEU A 86 -6.64 -8.04 -8.16
CA LEU A 86 -7.10 -7.95 -9.54
C LEU A 86 -6.70 -9.23 -10.28
N VAL A 87 -7.66 -9.79 -11.01
CA VAL A 87 -7.49 -10.91 -11.93
C VAL A 87 -7.92 -10.45 -13.31
N ILE A 88 -6.94 -10.22 -14.17
CA ILE A 88 -7.14 -9.53 -15.43
C ILE A 88 -6.99 -10.54 -16.56
N SER A 89 -8.05 -10.76 -17.32
CA SER A 89 -7.99 -11.62 -18.51
C SER A 89 -7.52 -10.85 -19.73
N MET A 90 -6.60 -11.46 -20.48
CA MET A 90 -6.02 -10.88 -21.70
C MET A 90 -6.69 -11.38 -22.98
N GLU A 91 -7.51 -12.42 -22.90
CA GLU A 91 -8.08 -13.09 -24.08
C GLU A 91 -9.61 -13.13 -24.03
N ASN A 92 -10.15 -13.81 -23.01
CA ASN A 92 -11.57 -14.10 -22.92
C ASN A 92 -12.22 -13.36 -21.76
N LYS A 93 -13.44 -12.87 -21.94
CA LYS A 93 -14.22 -12.34 -20.83
C LYS A 93 -14.55 -13.44 -19.83
N PHE A 94 -14.62 -13.06 -18.55
CA PHE A 94 -14.99 -14.00 -17.51
C PHE A 94 -16.45 -14.44 -17.66
N VAL A 95 -16.72 -15.67 -17.21
CA VAL A 95 -18.08 -16.20 -17.04
C VAL A 95 -18.26 -16.43 -15.55
N LYS A 96 -19.39 -15.95 -15.00
CA LYS A 96 -19.66 -15.93 -13.56
C LYS A 96 -19.45 -17.27 -12.86
N ASP A 97 -19.83 -18.36 -13.51
CA ASP A 97 -19.77 -19.72 -12.96
C ASP A 97 -18.39 -20.40 -13.16
N HIS A 98 -17.47 -19.73 -13.86
CA HIS A 98 -16.16 -20.26 -14.24
C HIS A 98 -15.02 -19.27 -13.94
N LEU A 99 -15.08 -18.62 -12.77
CA LEU A 99 -13.98 -17.76 -12.32
C LEU A 99 -12.75 -18.61 -11.96
N PRO A 100 -11.54 -18.18 -12.36
CA PRO A 100 -10.32 -18.95 -12.10
C PRO A 100 -10.00 -18.97 -10.61
N LEU A 101 -9.47 -20.11 -10.16
CA LEU A 101 -8.90 -20.24 -8.82
C LEU A 101 -7.47 -19.67 -8.83
N LEU A 102 -7.21 -18.70 -7.94
CA LEU A 102 -5.91 -18.03 -7.80
C LEU A 102 -4.75 -18.98 -7.43
N ASN A 103 -5.06 -20.16 -6.90
CA ASN A 103 -4.08 -21.15 -6.46
C ASN A 103 -3.73 -22.18 -7.54
N SER A 104 -4.32 -22.09 -8.74
CA SER A 104 -4.02 -23.00 -9.85
C SER A 104 -2.82 -22.50 -10.65
N VAL A 105 -1.89 -23.42 -10.94
CA VAL A 105 -0.61 -23.20 -11.63
C VAL A 105 -0.80 -22.84 -13.13
N GLU A 106 -2.04 -22.86 -13.62
CA GLU A 106 -2.39 -22.71 -15.05
C GLU A 106 -2.86 -21.32 -15.48
N ASN A 107 -2.61 -20.27 -14.69
CA ASN A 107 -3.04 -18.91 -15.03
C ASN A 107 -2.13 -18.21 -16.07
N ARG A 108 -1.82 -18.87 -17.20
CA ARG A 108 -0.93 -18.31 -18.24
C ARG A 108 -1.53 -17.12 -18.99
N ASN A 109 -2.86 -16.99 -18.99
CA ASN A 109 -3.56 -15.98 -19.78
C ASN A 109 -4.12 -14.84 -18.91
N PHE A 110 -3.79 -14.85 -17.62
CA PHE A 110 -4.20 -13.83 -16.68
C PHE A 110 -3.00 -13.01 -16.19
N ILE A 111 -3.24 -11.73 -16.02
CA ILE A 111 -2.38 -10.84 -15.26
C ILE A 111 -2.96 -10.72 -13.87
N LEU A 112 -2.13 -10.95 -12.86
CA LEU A 112 -2.49 -10.82 -11.45
C LEU A 112 -1.80 -9.59 -10.87
N LEU A 113 -2.57 -8.75 -10.17
CA LEU A 113 -2.06 -7.60 -9.43
C LEU A 113 -2.74 -7.55 -8.07
N TYR A 114 -2.07 -7.01 -7.07
CA TYR A 114 -2.70 -6.70 -5.79
C TYR A 114 -2.40 -5.26 -5.37
N LEU A 115 -3.36 -4.65 -4.70
CA LEU A 115 -3.25 -3.36 -4.02
C LEU A 115 -3.52 -3.59 -2.55
N ASP A 116 -2.55 -3.25 -1.70
CA ASP A 116 -2.60 -3.52 -0.27
C ASP A 116 -2.40 -2.22 0.50
N ALA A 117 -3.48 -1.67 1.05
CA ALA A 117 -3.43 -0.49 1.90
C ALA A 117 -2.90 -0.78 3.31
N GLY A 118 -2.88 -2.04 3.75
CA GLY A 118 -2.27 -2.44 5.01
C GLY A 118 -0.74 -2.29 5.01
N THR A 119 -0.09 -2.47 3.86
CA THR A 119 1.35 -2.18 3.70
C THR A 119 1.70 -1.09 2.70
N GLY A 120 0.71 -0.41 2.13
CA GLY A 120 0.94 0.66 1.16
C GLY A 120 1.63 0.16 -0.12
N THR A 121 1.28 -1.02 -0.60
CA THR A 121 2.02 -1.70 -1.68
C THR A 121 1.12 -2.03 -2.87
N VAL A 122 1.60 -1.76 -4.09
CA VAL A 122 1.10 -2.39 -5.31
C VAL A 122 2.09 -3.47 -5.76
N GLY A 123 1.61 -4.69 -5.96
CA GLY A 123 2.43 -5.81 -6.40
C GLY A 123 1.85 -6.58 -7.57
N SER A 124 2.71 -7.35 -8.23
CA SER A 124 2.36 -8.31 -9.27
C SER A 124 2.20 -9.70 -8.64
N GLY A 125 1.27 -10.49 -9.17
CA GLY A 125 0.92 -11.80 -8.66
C GLY A 125 -0.25 -11.79 -7.67
N CYS A 126 -0.32 -12.87 -6.89
CA CYS A 126 -1.28 -12.98 -5.80
C CYS A 126 -0.82 -12.17 -4.58
N LEU A 127 -1.78 -11.69 -3.78
CA LEU A 127 -1.53 -11.13 -2.47
C LEU A 127 -0.68 -12.12 -1.61
N PRO A 128 0.29 -11.65 -0.80
CA PRO A 128 1.11 -12.52 0.05
C PRO A 128 0.28 -13.47 0.93
N VAL A 129 0.78 -14.70 1.11
CA VAL A 129 0.05 -15.80 1.77
C VAL A 129 -0.39 -15.44 3.20
N ASP A 130 0.43 -14.71 3.94
CA ASP A 130 0.15 -14.21 5.29
C ASP A 130 -0.99 -13.17 5.35
N LYS A 131 -1.47 -12.71 4.20
CA LYS A 131 -2.54 -11.72 4.06
C LYS A 131 -3.74 -12.20 3.25
N GLN A 132 -3.73 -13.46 2.82
CA GLN A 132 -4.88 -14.05 2.14
C GLN A 132 -5.96 -14.48 3.16
N PRO A 133 -7.25 -14.48 2.76
CA PRO A 133 -7.77 -14.01 1.47
C PRO A 133 -7.79 -12.48 1.38
N ALA A 134 -7.73 -11.96 0.15
CA ALA A 134 -7.92 -10.54 -0.10
C ALA A 134 -9.32 -10.09 0.35
N ASN A 135 -9.47 -8.84 0.80
CA ASN A 135 -10.78 -8.31 1.19
C ASN A 135 -11.75 -8.22 0.00
N VAL A 136 -11.21 -7.99 -1.20
CA VAL A 136 -11.91 -8.03 -2.47
C VAL A 136 -11.04 -8.68 -3.52
N THR A 137 -11.65 -9.52 -4.37
CA THR A 137 -11.05 -9.95 -5.64
C THR A 137 -11.94 -9.49 -6.78
N LEU A 138 -11.37 -8.79 -7.76
CA LEU A 138 -12.05 -8.31 -8.95
C LEU A 138 -11.52 -9.05 -10.19
N PHE A 139 -12.43 -9.67 -10.93
CA PHE A 139 -12.18 -10.38 -12.18
C PHE A 139 -12.69 -9.50 -13.33
N ILE A 140 -11.80 -9.09 -14.22
CA ILE A 140 -12.14 -8.14 -15.29
C ILE A 140 -11.32 -8.39 -16.56
N HIS A 141 -11.93 -8.23 -17.73
CA HIS A 141 -11.20 -8.26 -18.99
C HIS A 141 -10.36 -6.99 -19.17
N ILE A 142 -9.22 -7.09 -19.84
CA ILE A 142 -8.30 -5.95 -20.00
C ILE A 142 -8.94 -4.74 -20.70
N ASP A 143 -9.83 -4.94 -21.66
CA ASP A 143 -10.54 -3.84 -22.35
C ASP A 143 -11.47 -3.10 -21.39
N ASP A 144 -12.29 -3.83 -20.63
CA ASP A 144 -13.22 -3.25 -19.65
C ASP A 144 -12.43 -2.60 -18.50
N LEU A 145 -11.27 -3.15 -18.12
CA LEU A 145 -10.35 -2.51 -17.16
C LEU A 145 -9.75 -1.22 -17.73
N THR A 146 -9.43 -1.19 -19.03
CA THR A 146 -8.91 0.02 -19.68
C THR A 146 -9.95 1.13 -19.64
N ASP A 147 -11.21 0.82 -19.96
CA ASP A 147 -12.32 1.76 -19.81
C ASP A 147 -12.51 2.20 -18.35
N VAL A 148 -12.33 1.29 -17.39
CA VAL A 148 -12.36 1.62 -15.96
C VAL A 148 -11.27 2.61 -15.60
N VAL A 149 -9.99 2.32 -15.89
CA VAL A 149 -8.89 3.17 -15.45
C VAL A 149 -8.95 4.56 -16.11
N GLU A 150 -9.49 4.65 -17.31
CA GLU A 150 -9.69 5.92 -18.03
C GLU A 150 -11.00 6.64 -17.64
N GLY A 151 -11.77 6.08 -16.71
CA GLY A 151 -12.99 6.69 -16.17
C GLY A 151 -14.20 6.63 -17.10
N ARG A 152 -14.13 5.88 -18.21
CA ARG A 152 -15.25 5.67 -19.15
C ARG A 152 -16.25 4.63 -18.63
N LEU A 153 -15.82 3.75 -17.74
CA LEU A 153 -16.65 2.72 -17.13
C LEU A 153 -16.50 2.76 -15.61
N ASP A 154 -17.59 2.94 -14.87
CA ASP A 154 -17.54 2.75 -13.42
C ASP A 154 -17.48 1.24 -13.09
N VAL A 155 -16.59 0.86 -12.17
CA VAL A 155 -16.40 -0.54 -11.76
C VAL A 155 -17.69 -1.19 -11.25
N ILE A 156 -18.53 -0.44 -10.52
CA ILE A 156 -19.78 -1.00 -9.99
C ILE A 156 -20.78 -1.22 -11.13
N ASN A 157 -20.80 -0.34 -12.12
CA ASN A 157 -21.59 -0.55 -13.34
C ASN A 157 -21.06 -1.71 -14.19
N ALA A 158 -19.74 -1.91 -14.24
CA ALA A 158 -19.14 -3.09 -14.89
C ALA A 158 -19.62 -4.39 -14.23
N ILE A 159 -19.70 -4.42 -12.88
CA ILE A 159 -20.21 -5.56 -12.13
C ILE A 159 -21.70 -5.78 -12.38
N LYS A 160 -22.51 -4.71 -12.35
CA LYS A 160 -23.96 -4.79 -12.61
C LYS A 160 -24.31 -5.26 -14.02
N SER A 161 -23.40 -5.05 -14.97
CA SER A 161 -23.59 -5.40 -16.39
C SER A 161 -22.84 -6.68 -16.79
N ASP A 162 -22.42 -7.49 -15.81
CA ASP A 162 -21.67 -8.74 -16.01
C ASP A 162 -20.38 -8.60 -16.85
N LYS A 163 -19.79 -7.39 -16.90
CA LYS A 163 -18.49 -7.13 -17.54
C LYS A 163 -17.31 -7.40 -16.60
N ALA A 164 -17.57 -7.36 -15.30
CA ALA A 164 -16.62 -7.70 -14.26
C ALA A 164 -17.34 -8.50 -13.17
N PHE A 165 -16.60 -9.33 -12.44
CA PHE A 165 -17.12 -10.08 -11.31
C PHE A 165 -16.30 -9.78 -10.08
N MET A 166 -16.93 -9.86 -8.91
CA MET A 166 -16.22 -9.66 -7.65
C MET A 166 -16.56 -10.74 -6.63
N THR A 167 -15.60 -11.01 -5.76
CA THR A 167 -15.82 -11.69 -4.48
C THR A 167 -15.35 -10.78 -3.34
N GLY A 168 -15.86 -11.02 -2.14
CA GLY A 168 -15.57 -10.19 -0.97
C GLY A 168 -16.54 -9.01 -0.81
N SER A 169 -16.07 -7.93 -0.20
CA SER A 169 -16.94 -6.83 0.27
C SER A 169 -17.16 -5.72 -0.76
N LEU A 170 -18.42 -5.48 -1.14
CA LEU A 170 -18.81 -4.36 -2.02
C LEU A 170 -18.50 -2.98 -1.41
N SER A 171 -18.62 -2.84 -0.08
CA SER A 171 -18.29 -1.57 0.58
C SER A 171 -16.80 -1.27 0.51
N VAL A 172 -15.96 -2.30 0.66
CA VAL A 172 -14.50 -2.17 0.50
C VAL A 172 -14.16 -1.84 -0.95
N LEU A 173 -14.78 -2.52 -1.93
CA LEU A 173 -14.55 -2.20 -3.34
C LEU A 173 -14.94 -0.76 -3.68
N SER A 174 -16.03 -0.26 -3.11
CA SER A 174 -16.50 1.11 -3.34
C SER A 174 -15.47 2.17 -2.93
N LYS A 175 -14.63 1.87 -1.93
CA LYS A 175 -13.49 2.69 -1.51
C LYS A 175 -12.25 2.42 -2.38
N MET A 176 -11.88 1.15 -2.52
CA MET A 176 -10.66 0.73 -3.22
C MET A 176 -10.67 1.05 -4.72
N ARG A 177 -11.84 1.11 -5.39
CA ARG A 177 -11.94 1.47 -6.82
C ARG A 177 -11.32 2.83 -7.14
N HIS A 178 -11.24 3.75 -6.19
CA HIS A 178 -10.59 5.06 -6.37
C HIS A 178 -9.09 4.97 -6.66
N LEU A 179 -8.45 3.83 -6.34
CA LEU A 179 -7.07 3.55 -6.73
C LEU A 179 -6.93 3.23 -8.22
N LEU A 180 -8.00 2.74 -8.87
CA LEU A 180 -7.98 2.29 -10.27
C LEU A 180 -8.12 3.44 -11.26
N TYR A 181 -8.82 4.51 -10.87
CA TYR A 181 -9.13 5.62 -11.77
C TYR A 181 -7.94 6.57 -11.97
N LEU A 182 -7.72 6.97 -13.22
CA LEU A 182 -6.90 8.13 -13.55
C LEU A 182 -7.71 9.41 -13.31
N PRO A 183 -7.03 10.53 -12.94
CA PRO A 183 -7.69 11.82 -12.90
C PRO A 183 -8.14 12.23 -14.32
N PRO A 184 -9.27 12.97 -14.44
CA PRO A 184 -9.67 13.55 -15.72
C PRO A 184 -8.56 14.49 -16.23
N VAL A 185 -8.32 14.43 -17.54
CA VAL A 185 -7.35 15.29 -18.26
C VAL A 185 -8.00 16.60 -18.65
#